data_AF-A0A6L7UYN3-F1
#
_entry.id   AF-A0A6L7UYN3-F1
#
_cell.length_a   1.000
_cell.length_b   1.000
_cell.length_c   1.000
_cell.angle_alpha   90.00
_cell.angle_beta   90.00
_cell.angle_gamma   90.00
#
_symmetry.space_group_name_H-M   'P 1'
#
loop_
_entity.id
_entity.type
_entity.pdbx_description
1 polymer ?
#
loop_
_entity_poly.entity_id
_entity_poly.type
_entity_poly.pdbx_seq_one_letter_code
_entity_poly.pdbx_strand_id
1 'polypeptide(L)'
;MPMNESTELALKLLRQLTDTIEQLSGLSDDDLTFPTEHGCAMNGGVQRLLIHNAEHDRMHAGAVSTARYTAKQMQESQLSHLTRDLIFQRAELVGQLLHMDDALLDAKAPNDEWSIREHVEHVLYWEHNSMSQVASEMKSQAGSAAAS
;
A
#
# COMPACT_ATOMS: atom_id res chain seq x y z
N MET A 1 -0.79 -20.46 -12.84
CA MET A 1 0.69 -20.44 -12.73
C MET A 1 1.01 -20.11 -11.28
N PRO A 2 2.04 -20.72 -10.68
CA PRO A 2 2.48 -20.30 -9.34
C PRO A 2 2.86 -18.83 -9.38
N MET A 3 2.55 -18.12 -8.30
CA MET A 3 2.97 -16.73 -8.11
C MET A 3 4.49 -16.67 -8.15
N ASN A 4 5.07 -15.71 -8.86
CA ASN A 4 6.51 -15.60 -8.91
C ASN A 4 7.03 -14.98 -7.59
N GLU A 5 8.28 -15.26 -7.26
CA GLU A 5 8.90 -14.81 -6.00
C GLU A 5 8.90 -13.28 -5.84
N SER A 6 9.01 -12.52 -6.94
CA SER A 6 8.94 -11.06 -6.86
C SER A 6 7.58 -10.54 -6.37
N THR A 7 6.49 -11.17 -6.81
CA THR A 7 5.14 -10.85 -6.31
C THR A 7 5.01 -11.26 -4.85
N GLU A 8 5.55 -12.41 -4.45
CA GLU A 8 5.51 -12.84 -3.04
C GLU A 8 6.25 -11.86 -2.12
N LEU A 9 7.43 -11.40 -2.51
CA LEU A 9 8.21 -10.42 -1.74
C LEU A 9 7.48 -9.06 -1.67
N ALA A 10 6.90 -8.60 -2.78
CA ALA A 10 6.10 -7.36 -2.79
C ALA A 10 4.90 -7.46 -1.85
N LEU A 11 4.17 -8.58 -1.86
CA LEU A 11 3.05 -8.79 -0.95
C LEU A 11 3.48 -8.92 0.51
N LYS A 12 4.66 -9.49 0.79
CA LYS A 12 5.24 -9.52 2.14
C LYS A 12 5.54 -8.11 2.66
N LEU A 13 6.12 -7.24 1.83
CA LEU A 13 6.35 -5.83 2.18
C LEU A 13 5.03 -5.12 2.52
N LEU A 14 4.00 -5.30 1.70
CA LEU A 14 2.69 -4.68 1.95
C LEU A 14 2.03 -5.17 3.24
N ARG A 15 2.12 -6.48 3.54
CA ARG A 15 1.61 -7.03 4.81
C ARG A 15 2.37 -6.48 6.02
N GLN A 16 3.69 -6.44 5.94
CA GLN A 16 4.52 -5.87 7.01
C GLN A 16 4.21 -4.39 7.23
N LEU A 17 3.89 -3.64 6.17
CA LEU A 17 3.43 -2.26 6.28
C LEU A 17 2.10 -2.17 7.04
N THR A 18 1.12 -3.04 6.74
CA THR A 18 -0.14 -3.11 7.49
C THR A 18 0.11 -3.40 8.97
N ASP A 19 0.92 -4.42 9.29
CA ASP A 19 1.25 -4.76 10.69
C ASP A 19 1.95 -3.60 11.41
N THR A 20 2.75 -2.81 10.68
CA THR A 20 3.43 -1.63 11.23
C THR A 20 2.43 -0.50 11.47
N ILE A 21 1.52 -0.23 10.53
CA ILE A 21 0.46 0.77 10.67
C ILE A 21 -0.45 0.43 11.87
N GLU A 22 -0.81 -0.84 12.06
CA GLU A 22 -1.61 -1.29 13.20
C GLU A 22 -0.91 -1.05 14.55
N GLN A 23 0.42 -1.20 14.59
CA GLN A 23 1.18 -0.86 15.80
C GLN A 23 1.25 0.65 16.02
N LEU A 24 1.45 1.42 14.95
CA LEU A 24 1.55 2.88 15.02
C LEU A 24 0.21 3.56 15.36
N SER A 25 -0.93 2.97 14.97
CA SER A 25 -2.25 3.53 15.28
C SER A 25 -2.58 3.50 16.78
N GLY A 26 -1.89 2.66 17.56
CA GLY A 26 -1.99 2.62 19.01
C GLY A 26 -1.06 3.60 19.74
N LEU A 27 -0.19 4.31 19.03
CA LEU A 27 0.75 5.27 19.63
C LEU A 27 0.16 6.67 19.71
N SER A 28 0.53 7.38 20.76
CA SER A 28 0.37 8.83 20.89
C SER A 28 1.64 9.56 20.47
N ASP A 29 1.53 10.88 20.27
CA ASP A 29 2.70 11.73 19.99
C ASP A 29 3.75 11.68 21.12
N ASP A 30 3.32 11.50 22.37
CA ASP A 30 4.22 11.38 23.52
C ASP A 30 5.08 10.11 23.45
N ASP A 31 4.51 9.00 22.95
CA ASP A 31 5.21 7.73 22.78
C ASP A 31 6.37 7.82 21.78
N LEU A 32 6.32 8.79 20.85
CA LEU A 32 7.41 9.02 19.89
C LEU A 32 8.72 9.43 20.58
N THR A 33 8.63 9.98 21.81
CA THR A 33 9.78 10.38 22.62
C THR A 33 10.38 9.23 23.44
N PHE A 34 9.71 8.07 23.51
CA PHE A 34 10.17 6.94 24.30
C PHE A 34 11.55 6.46 23.83
N PRO A 35 12.56 6.36 24.73
CA PRO A 35 13.91 5.92 24.37
C PRO A 35 13.91 4.43 24.03
N THR A 36 14.66 4.03 23.00
CA THR A 36 14.79 2.62 22.62
C THR A 36 16.25 2.21 22.53
N GLU A 37 16.55 0.99 22.96
CA GLU A 37 17.88 0.38 22.85
C GLU A 37 18.15 -0.21 21.46
N HIS A 38 17.17 -0.17 20.55
CA HIS A 38 17.32 -0.72 19.21
C HIS A 38 18.40 0.03 18.42
N GLY A 39 19.38 -0.71 17.88
CA GLY A 39 20.56 -0.11 17.21
C GLY A 39 20.22 0.85 16.08
N CYS A 40 19.17 0.59 15.30
CA CYS A 40 18.71 1.48 14.23
C CYS A 40 18.19 2.84 14.72
N ALA A 41 17.85 2.99 16.00
CA ALA A 41 17.45 4.27 16.56
C ALA A 41 18.62 5.24 16.77
N MET A 42 19.87 4.77 16.65
CA MET A 42 21.09 5.59 16.74
C MET A 42 21.14 6.45 18.01
N ASN A 43 20.95 5.81 19.18
CA ASN A 43 20.83 6.45 20.50
C ASN A 43 19.64 7.42 20.62
N GLY A 44 18.59 7.26 19.79
CA GLY A 44 17.35 8.01 19.83
C GLY A 44 16.19 7.25 20.47
N GLY A 45 14.99 7.80 20.29
CA GLY A 45 13.73 7.16 20.65
C GLY A 45 12.99 6.58 19.45
N VAL A 46 11.73 6.19 19.69
CA VAL A 46 10.81 5.64 18.69
C VAL A 46 10.76 6.48 17.41
N GLN A 47 10.67 7.81 17.54
CA GLN A 47 10.67 8.70 16.37
C GLN A 47 11.87 8.49 15.44
N ARG A 48 13.08 8.40 15.99
CA ARG A 48 14.30 8.20 15.18
C ARG A 48 14.32 6.85 14.52
N LEU A 49 13.81 5.81 15.20
CA LEU A 49 13.70 4.48 14.63
C LEU A 49 12.74 4.46 13.42
N LEU A 50 11.59 5.13 13.52
CA LEU A 50 10.63 5.20 12.42
C LEU A 50 11.18 5.99 11.22
N ILE A 51 11.83 7.12 11.47
CA ILE A 51 12.53 7.89 10.42
C ILE A 51 13.61 7.02 9.78
N HIS A 52 14.41 6.32 10.58
CA HIS A 52 15.45 5.42 10.07
C HIS A 52 14.86 4.35 9.14
N ASN A 53 13.76 3.70 9.55
CA ASN A 53 13.13 2.65 8.74
C ASN A 53 12.62 3.20 7.40
N ALA A 54 11.99 4.38 7.39
CA ALA A 54 11.53 5.02 6.15
C ALA A 54 12.69 5.39 5.22
N GLU A 55 13.79 5.93 5.76
CA GLU A 55 15.00 6.22 4.99
C GLU A 55 15.68 4.94 4.48
N HIS A 56 15.65 3.88 5.27
CA HIS A 56 16.22 2.58 4.91
C HIS A 56 15.44 1.92 3.75
N ASP A 57 14.12 2.01 3.75
CA ASP A 57 13.30 1.57 2.62
C ASP A 57 13.60 2.36 1.35
N ARG A 58 13.79 3.68 1.46
CA ARG A 58 14.20 4.52 0.31
C ARG A 58 15.57 4.11 -0.23
N MET A 59 16.53 3.81 0.66
CA MET A 59 17.85 3.31 0.27
C MET A 59 17.75 2.00 -0.51
N HIS A 60 16.97 1.04 -0.03
CA HIS A 60 16.80 -0.26 -0.69
C HIS A 60 16.00 -0.19 -1.99
N ALA A 61 15.01 0.71 -2.08
CA ALA A 61 14.35 1.01 -3.35
C ALA A 61 15.35 1.52 -4.41
N GLY A 62 16.33 2.34 -3.99
CA GLY A 62 17.46 2.75 -4.82
C GLY A 62 18.32 1.57 -5.25
N ALA A 63 18.69 0.68 -4.33
CA ALA A 63 19.48 -0.51 -4.61
C ALA A 63 18.79 -1.45 -5.62
N VAL A 64 17.49 -1.69 -5.48
CA VAL A 64 16.68 -2.47 -6.43
C VAL A 64 16.68 -1.80 -7.81
N SER A 65 16.54 -0.47 -7.86
CA SER A 65 16.59 0.28 -9.12
C SER A 65 17.95 0.16 -9.81
N THR A 66 19.05 0.25 -9.06
CA THR A 66 20.40 0.01 -9.58
C THR A 66 20.55 -1.41 -10.12
N ALA A 67 20.07 -2.42 -9.38
CA ALA A 67 20.13 -3.81 -9.84
C ALA A 67 19.34 -4.03 -11.15
N ARG A 68 18.14 -3.46 -11.27
CA ARG A 68 17.34 -3.48 -12.50
C ARG A 68 18.07 -2.82 -13.67
N TYR A 69 18.73 -1.69 -13.43
CA TYR A 69 19.56 -1.03 -14.43
C TYR A 69 20.70 -1.93 -14.91
N THR A 70 21.47 -2.51 -13.99
CA THR A 70 22.58 -3.43 -14.31
C THR A 70 22.09 -4.65 -15.09
N ALA A 71 20.92 -5.18 -14.74
CA ALA A 71 20.27 -6.29 -15.44
C ALA A 71 19.63 -5.90 -16.79
N LYS A 72 19.64 -4.62 -17.17
CA LYS A 72 18.96 -4.08 -18.36
C LYS A 72 17.44 -4.34 -18.35
N GLN A 73 16.82 -4.26 -17.17
CA GLN A 73 15.39 -4.48 -16.92
C GLN A 73 14.68 -3.22 -16.39
N MET A 74 15.10 -2.04 -16.86
CA MET A 74 14.49 -0.76 -16.45
C MET A 74 13.13 -0.52 -17.09
N GLN A 75 12.95 -1.03 -18.31
CA GLN A 75 11.71 -0.92 -19.07
C GLN A 75 10.64 -1.77 -18.40
N GLU A 76 9.51 -1.15 -18.09
CA GLU A 76 8.38 -1.79 -17.43
C GLU A 76 7.35 -2.25 -18.46
N SER A 77 6.68 -3.37 -18.17
CA SER A 77 5.47 -3.72 -18.89
C SER A 77 4.34 -2.77 -18.52
N GLN A 78 3.34 -2.62 -19.39
CA GLN A 78 2.16 -1.81 -19.09
C GLN A 78 1.44 -2.28 -17.81
N LEU A 79 1.37 -3.59 -17.58
CA LEU A 79 0.78 -4.15 -16.36
C LEU A 79 1.58 -3.77 -15.11
N SER A 80 2.91 -3.80 -15.18
CA SER A 80 3.78 -3.38 -14.08
C SER A 80 3.59 -1.90 -13.73
N HIS A 81 3.49 -1.06 -14.75
CA HIS A 81 3.24 0.37 -14.59
C HIS A 81 1.89 0.64 -13.92
N LEU A 82 0.81 0.06 -14.45
CA LEU A 82 -0.55 0.20 -13.88
C LEU A 82 -0.63 -0.33 -12.44
N THR A 83 0.02 -1.47 -12.17
CA THR A 83 0.04 -2.05 -10.81
C THR A 83 0.76 -1.15 -9.82
N ARG A 84 1.91 -0.60 -10.21
CA ARG A 84 2.68 0.32 -9.39
C ARG A 84 1.89 1.59 -9.11
N ASP A 85 1.27 2.16 -10.14
CA ASP A 85 0.49 3.39 -10.00
C ASP A 85 -0.73 3.15 -9.09
N LEU A 86 -1.42 2.01 -9.20
CA LEU A 86 -2.50 1.64 -8.29
C LEU A 86 -2.03 1.55 -6.82
N ILE A 87 -0.85 0.96 -6.58
CA ILE A 87 -0.26 0.90 -5.23
C ILE A 87 0.02 2.30 -4.67
N PHE A 88 0.61 3.19 -5.46
CA PHE A 88 0.90 4.56 -5.01
C PHE A 88 -0.38 5.34 -4.69
N GLN A 89 -1.39 5.31 -5.57
CA GLN A 89 -2.65 5.98 -5.34
C GLN A 89 -3.38 5.42 -4.10
N ARG A 90 -3.33 4.10 -3.90
CA ARG A 90 -3.89 3.48 -2.70
C ARG A 90 -3.15 3.88 -1.43
N ALA A 91 -1.82 3.92 -1.46
CA ALA A 91 -1.01 4.33 -0.31
C ALA A 91 -1.25 5.80 0.07
N GLU A 92 -1.44 6.67 -0.92
CA GLU A 92 -1.82 8.07 -0.69
C GLU A 92 -3.17 8.20 0.01
N LEU A 93 -4.21 7.50 -0.49
CA LEU A 93 -5.52 7.50 0.16
C LEU A 93 -5.46 6.95 1.58
N VAL A 94 -4.71 5.86 1.82
CA VAL A 94 -4.50 5.32 3.17
C VAL A 94 -3.84 6.36 4.07
N GLY A 95 -2.77 7.00 3.62
CA GLY A 95 -2.07 8.02 4.39
C GLY A 95 -2.94 9.22 4.77
N GLN A 96 -3.89 9.60 3.91
CA GLN A 96 -4.86 10.65 4.21
C GLN A 96 -5.89 10.25 5.28
N LEU A 97 -6.14 8.96 5.50
CA LEU A 97 -7.14 8.47 6.47
C LEU A 97 -6.56 8.24 7.87
N LEU A 98 -5.26 7.96 7.98
CA LEU A 98 -4.65 7.57 9.24
C LEU A 98 -4.78 8.67 10.31
N HIS A 99 -5.05 8.25 11.54
CA HIS A 99 -5.22 9.11 12.72
C HIS A 99 -6.40 10.10 12.68
N MET A 100 -7.33 9.96 11.74
CA MET A 100 -8.63 10.64 11.80
C MET A 100 -9.52 10.01 12.87
N ASP A 101 -10.31 10.83 13.57
CA ASP A 101 -11.35 10.34 14.47
C ASP A 101 -12.63 9.94 13.70
N ASP A 102 -13.44 9.08 14.31
CA ASP A 102 -14.69 8.61 13.70
C ASP A 102 -15.69 9.74 13.41
N ALA A 103 -15.69 10.80 14.23
CA ALA A 103 -16.61 11.92 14.04
C ALA A 103 -16.29 12.69 12.74
N LEU A 104 -15.01 12.85 12.41
CA LEU A 104 -14.56 13.41 11.14
C LEU A 104 -14.88 12.49 9.97
N LEU A 105 -14.71 11.16 10.14
CA LEU A 105 -15.02 10.19 9.09
C LEU A 105 -16.51 10.17 8.71
N ASP A 106 -17.38 10.41 9.69
CA ASP A 106 -18.83 10.37 9.54
C ASP A 106 -19.44 11.75 9.21
N ALA A 107 -18.68 12.82 9.40
CA ALA A 107 -19.12 14.17 9.05
C ALA A 107 -19.26 14.33 7.53
N LYS A 108 -20.26 15.12 7.12
CA LYS A 108 -20.41 15.62 5.75
C LYS A 108 -20.06 17.10 5.74
N ALA A 109 -19.18 17.52 4.83
CA ALA A 109 -18.92 18.93 4.65
C ALA A 109 -20.18 19.63 4.09
N PRO A 110 -20.32 20.96 4.28
CA PRO A 110 -21.43 21.68 3.69
C PRO A 110 -21.45 21.49 2.16
N ASN A 111 -22.58 20.98 1.65
CA ASN A 111 -22.83 20.64 0.23
C ASN A 111 -22.21 19.33 -0.27
N ASP A 112 -21.51 18.57 0.56
CA ASP A 112 -21.08 17.23 0.18
C ASP A 112 -22.23 16.24 0.37
N GLU A 113 -22.43 15.39 -0.64
CA GLU A 113 -23.41 14.32 -0.56
C GLU A 113 -22.90 13.15 0.30
N TRP A 114 -21.57 12.95 0.35
CA TRP A 114 -20.92 11.80 0.97
C TRP A 114 -19.94 12.20 2.06
N SER A 115 -19.86 11.42 3.14
CA SER A 115 -18.81 11.52 4.15
C SER A 115 -17.50 10.90 3.65
N ILE A 116 -16.41 11.10 4.39
CA ILE A 116 -15.13 10.45 4.07
C ILE A 116 -15.28 8.92 4.10
N ARG A 117 -16.01 8.37 5.08
CA ARG A 117 -16.28 6.92 5.16
C ARG A 117 -17.00 6.41 3.91
N GLU A 118 -18.04 7.11 3.47
CA GLU A 118 -18.82 6.74 2.27
C GLU A 118 -17.95 6.77 1.00
N HIS A 119 -17.01 7.72 0.88
CA HIS A 119 -16.04 7.74 -0.22
C HIS A 119 -15.10 6.52 -0.20
N VAL A 120 -14.61 6.12 0.98
CA VAL A 120 -13.73 4.95 1.11
C VAL A 120 -14.49 3.66 0.81
N GLU A 121 -15.71 3.50 1.32
CA GLU A 121 -16.59 2.36 1.04
C GLU A 121 -16.88 2.25 -0.45
N HIS A 122 -17.12 3.38 -1.12
CA HIS A 122 -17.28 3.44 -2.58
C HIS A 122 -16.06 2.88 -3.31
N VAL A 123 -14.84 3.32 -2.96
CA VAL A 123 -13.60 2.83 -3.59
C VAL A 123 -13.43 1.33 -3.38
N LEU A 124 -13.65 0.84 -2.16
CA LEU A 124 -13.53 -0.59 -1.84
C LEU A 124 -14.52 -1.44 -2.64
N TYR A 125 -15.78 -1.00 -2.71
CA TYR A 125 -16.81 -1.71 -3.45
C TYR A 125 -16.50 -1.78 -4.95
N TRP A 126 -16.22 -0.63 -5.59
CA TRP A 126 -16.09 -0.57 -7.04
C TRP A 126 -14.82 -1.25 -7.55
N GLU A 127 -13.71 -1.18 -6.82
CA GLU A 127 -12.49 -1.91 -7.20
C GLU A 127 -12.73 -3.43 -7.15
N HIS A 128 -13.34 -3.94 -6.07
CA HIS A 128 -13.64 -5.36 -5.96
C HIS A 128 -14.66 -5.83 -7.02
N ASN A 129 -15.73 -5.06 -7.20
CA ASN A 129 -16.79 -5.37 -8.17
C ASN A 129 -16.25 -5.43 -9.60
N SER A 130 -15.53 -4.39 -10.03
CA SER A 130 -14.98 -4.30 -11.39
C SER A 130 -13.97 -5.41 -11.68
N MET A 131 -13.05 -5.70 -10.75
CA MET A 131 -12.05 -6.77 -10.94
C MET A 131 -12.69 -8.15 -10.96
N SER A 132 -13.73 -8.38 -10.15
CA SER A 132 -14.49 -9.63 -10.15
C SER A 132 -15.24 -9.83 -11.47
N GLN A 133 -15.82 -8.76 -12.02
CA GLN A 133 -16.48 -8.81 -13.32
C GLN A 133 -15.48 -9.16 -14.44
N VAL A 134 -14.34 -8.47 -14.51
CA VAL A 134 -13.29 -8.75 -15.51
C VAL A 134 -12.82 -10.21 -15.41
N ALA A 135 -12.57 -10.72 -14.20
CA ALA A 135 -12.16 -12.11 -14.00
C ALA A 135 -13.22 -13.12 -14.49
N SER A 136 -14.50 -12.82 -14.25
CA SER A 136 -15.62 -13.64 -14.74
C SER A 136 -15.72 -13.62 -16.27
N GLU A 137 -15.58 -12.46 -16.89
CA GLU A 137 -15.60 -12.29 -18.35
C GLU A 137 -14.42 -12.99 -19.04
N MET A 138 -13.21 -12.88 -18.48
CA MET A 138 -12.05 -13.61 -19.00
C MET A 138 -12.25 -15.13 -18.92
N LYS A 139 -12.85 -15.62 -17.82
CA LYS A 139 -13.15 -17.04 -17.64
C LYS A 139 -14.21 -17.54 -18.65
N SER A 140 -15.25 -16.74 -18.91
CA SER A 140 -16.30 -17.11 -19.86
C SER A 140 -15.77 -17.16 -21.31
N GLN A 141 -14.93 -16.19 -21.70
CA GLN A 141 -14.28 -16.15 -23.01
C GLN A 141 -13.30 -17.32 -23.22
N ALA A 142 -12.52 -17.69 -22.20
CA ALA A 142 -11.63 -18.85 -22.29
C ALA A 142 -12.42 -20.16 -22.46
N GLY A 143 -13.58 -20.28 -21.80
CA GLY A 143 -14.47 -21.43 -21.94
C GLY A 143 -15.13 -21.54 -23.32
N SER A 144 -15.54 -20.41 -23.92
CA SER A 144 -16.12 -20.41 -25.27
C SER A 144 -15.06 -20.70 -26.34
N ALA A 145 -13.84 -20.17 -26.19
CA ALA A 145 -12.73 -20.46 -27.10
C ALA A 145 -12.27 -21.93 -27.05
N ALA A 146 -12.37 -22.60 -25.90
CA ALA A 146 -12.05 -24.03 -25.78
C ALA A 146 -13.15 -24.96 -26.32
N ALA A 147 -14.37 -24.45 -26.52
CA ALA A 147 -15.51 -25.18 -27.08
C ALA A 147 -15.69 -24.96 -28.60
N SER A 148 -14.86 -24.11 -29.21
CA SER A 148 -14.83 -23.78 -30.64
C SER A 148 -13.71 -24.54 -31.35
#